data_AF-A0A9J6FED0-F1
#
_entry.id   AF-A0A9J6FED0-F1
#
_cell.length_a   1.000
_cell.length_b   1.000
_cell.length_c   1.000
_cell.angle_alpha   90.00
_cell.angle_beta   90.00
_cell.angle_gamma   90.00
#
_symmetry.space_group_name_H-M   'P 1'
#
loop_
_entity.id
_entity.type
_entity.pdbx_description
1 polymer ?
#
loop_
_entity_poly.entity_id
_entity_poly.type
_entity_poly.pdbx_seq_one_letter_code
_entity_poly.pdbx_strand_id
1 'polypeptide(L)'
;MGVSRLMDLLSDSREVIRNDALLLLSHLTKANANIQKIVAFENAFDRLLDIIIDEGCSDGGVVVEDCLVVLLHLLKNNNSNQNFFKEGSYIQRLSPFFNYHHSQPQQPEGADSPQVGGWSAQKVSNIFHMLQVVRSLVSPSAPLNVTSSCQKAMNQSGLLEQLANILMAIGVPADILTEVSGSLSPLP
;
A
#
# COMPACT_ATOMS: atom_id res chain seq x y z
N MET A 1 -3.85 -20.97 16.39
CA MET A 1 -2.59 -21.09 17.16
C MET A 1 -1.33 -20.92 16.32
N GLY A 2 -1.23 -21.47 15.09
CA GLY A 2 -0.04 -21.26 14.24
C GLY A 2 0.10 -19.83 13.72
N VAL A 3 -0.93 -19.31 13.03
CA VAL A 3 -0.93 -17.95 12.47
C VAL A 3 -0.86 -16.87 13.57
N SER A 4 -1.58 -17.04 14.68
CA SER A 4 -1.56 -16.11 15.81
C SER A 4 -0.14 -15.89 16.34
N ARG A 5 0.66 -16.96 16.50
CA ARG A 5 2.08 -16.83 16.89
C ARG A 5 2.94 -16.13 15.84
N LEU A 6 2.64 -16.32 14.56
CA LEU A 6 3.34 -15.62 13.49
C LEU A 6 3.02 -14.12 13.51
N MET A 7 1.79 -13.76 13.85
CA MET A 7 1.40 -12.36 14.05
C MET A 7 2.09 -11.73 15.26
N ASP A 8 2.33 -12.49 16.33
CA ASP A 8 3.13 -12.02 17.47
C ASP A 8 4.58 -11.66 17.05
N LEU A 9 5.17 -12.42 16.12
CA LEU A 9 6.52 -12.15 15.61
C LEU A 9 6.62 -10.84 14.80
N LEU A 10 5.52 -10.37 14.21
CA LEU A 10 5.49 -9.06 13.56
C LEU A 10 5.61 -7.90 14.55
N SER A 11 5.40 -8.17 15.84
CA SER A 11 5.56 -7.19 16.92
C SER A 11 6.90 -7.33 17.66
N ASP A 12 7.82 -8.17 17.16
CA ASP A 12 9.13 -8.35 17.78
C ASP A 12 9.98 -7.10 17.62
N SER A 13 10.58 -6.64 18.73
CA SER A 13 11.51 -5.50 18.74
C SER A 13 12.75 -5.67 17.86
N ARG A 14 13.11 -6.91 17.51
CA ARG A 14 14.25 -7.22 16.66
C ARG A 14 13.79 -7.20 15.20
N GLU A 15 14.21 -6.19 14.46
CA GLU A 15 13.86 -5.99 13.05
C GLU A 15 14.10 -7.23 12.18
N VAL A 16 15.21 -7.94 12.40
CA VAL A 16 15.54 -9.18 11.65
C VAL A 16 14.43 -10.22 11.80
N ILE A 17 13.90 -10.42 13.01
CA ILE A 17 12.84 -11.41 13.27
C ILE A 17 11.52 -10.96 12.66
N ARG A 18 11.18 -9.67 12.82
CA ARG A 18 9.99 -9.08 12.21
C ARG A 18 10.01 -9.24 10.70
N ASN A 19 11.13 -8.94 10.06
CA ASN A 19 11.28 -8.99 8.60
C ASN A 19 11.25 -10.44 8.08
N ASP A 20 11.91 -11.38 8.75
CA ASP A 20 11.83 -12.80 8.40
C ASP A 20 10.40 -13.35 8.59
N ALA A 21 9.69 -12.89 9.62
CA ALA A 21 8.28 -13.23 9.84
C ALA A 21 7.38 -12.69 8.72
N LEU A 22 7.63 -11.47 8.22
CA LEU A 22 6.93 -10.91 7.04
C LEU A 22 7.14 -11.77 5.80
N LEU A 23 8.38 -12.21 5.55
CA LEU A 23 8.69 -13.09 4.42
C LEU A 23 7.96 -14.43 4.55
N LEU A 24 7.94 -15.02 5.75
CA LEU A 24 7.19 -16.25 6.01
C LEU A 24 5.68 -16.05 5.80
N LEU A 25 5.14 -14.91 6.26
CA LEU A 25 3.73 -14.56 6.08
C LEU A 25 3.38 -14.39 4.59
N SER A 26 4.27 -13.78 3.80
CA SER A 26 4.13 -13.66 2.35
C SER A 26 4.02 -15.03 1.67
N HIS A 27 4.87 -15.98 2.04
CA HIS A 27 4.82 -17.35 1.51
C HIS A 27 3.53 -18.09 1.91
N LEU A 28 3.06 -17.92 3.15
CA LEU A 28 1.86 -18.58 3.65
C LEU A 28 0.56 -18.03 3.04
N THR A 29 0.53 -16.72 2.78
CA THR A 29 -0.66 -16.04 2.22
C THR A 29 -0.78 -16.18 0.71
N LYS A 30 0.28 -16.63 0.03
CA LYS A 30 0.31 -16.83 -1.42
C LYS A 30 -0.72 -17.87 -1.85
N ALA A 31 -1.75 -17.42 -2.58
CA ALA A 31 -2.78 -18.25 -3.21
C ALA A 31 -3.60 -19.17 -2.28
N ASN A 32 -3.70 -18.88 -0.97
CA ASN A 32 -4.53 -19.64 -0.04
C ASN A 32 -5.59 -18.74 0.65
N ALA A 33 -6.80 -18.76 0.10
CA ALA A 33 -7.91 -17.93 0.58
C ALA A 33 -8.29 -18.19 2.05
N ASN A 34 -8.12 -19.41 2.56
CA ASN A 34 -8.43 -19.73 3.95
C ASN A 34 -7.39 -19.13 4.90
N ILE A 35 -6.10 -19.25 4.56
CA ILE A 35 -5.02 -18.64 5.35
C ILE A 35 -5.14 -17.12 5.31
N GLN A 36 -5.41 -16.53 4.14
CA GLN A 36 -5.60 -15.08 4.00
C GLN A 36 -6.72 -14.54 4.91
N LYS A 37 -7.83 -15.28 5.05
CA LYS A 37 -8.90 -14.91 5.98
C LYS A 37 -8.45 -14.98 7.43
N ILE A 38 -7.79 -16.07 7.82
CA ILE A 38 -7.28 -16.25 9.19
C ILE A 38 -6.30 -15.13 9.54
N VAL A 39 -5.36 -14.82 8.65
CA VAL A 39 -4.38 -13.74 8.83
C VAL A 39 -5.08 -12.39 8.97
N ALA A 40 -6.08 -12.09 8.14
CA ALA A 40 -6.86 -10.86 8.26
C ALA A 40 -7.60 -10.75 9.61
N PHE A 41 -8.17 -11.86 10.11
CA PHE A 41 -8.82 -11.89 11.43
C PHE A 41 -7.85 -11.70 12.59
N GLU A 42 -6.59 -12.10 12.43
CA GLU A 42 -5.53 -11.92 13.43
C GLU A 42 -4.87 -10.52 13.33
N ASN A 43 -5.65 -9.52 12.94
CA ASN A 43 -5.28 -8.10 12.92
C ASN A 43 -4.11 -7.73 11.99
N ALA A 44 -3.91 -8.48 10.90
CA ALA A 44 -2.78 -8.24 10.00
C ALA A 44 -2.85 -6.89 9.28
N PHE A 45 -4.05 -6.39 8.94
CA PHE A 45 -4.17 -5.12 8.23
C PHE A 45 -3.62 -3.95 9.05
N ASP A 46 -3.98 -3.83 10.34
CA ASP A 46 -3.41 -2.80 11.20
C ASP A 46 -1.89 -2.90 11.29
N ARG A 47 -1.37 -4.09 11.59
CA ARG A 47 0.08 -4.30 11.75
C ARG A 47 0.86 -3.96 10.49
N LEU A 48 0.41 -4.39 9.33
CA LEU A 48 1.08 -4.11 8.06
C LEU A 48 1.03 -2.62 7.73
N LEU A 49 -0.12 -1.96 7.93
CA LEU A 49 -0.26 -0.53 7.67
C LEU A 49 0.55 0.32 8.65
N ASP A 50 0.63 -0.08 9.93
CA ASP A 50 1.47 0.57 10.94
C ASP A 50 2.95 0.50 10.52
N ILE A 51 3.45 -0.69 10.16
CA ILE A 51 4.83 -0.86 9.68
C ILE A 51 5.09 0.02 8.45
N ILE A 52 4.18 0.04 7.47
CA ILE A 52 4.37 0.87 6.26
C ILE A 52 4.47 2.36 6.61
N ILE A 53 3.63 2.85 7.54
CA ILE A 53 3.64 4.25 7.95
C ILE A 53 4.91 4.59 8.74
N ASP A 54 5.29 3.72 9.68
CA ASP A 54 6.47 3.91 10.53
C ASP A 54 7.78 3.88 9.73
N GLU A 55 7.83 3.08 8.66
CA GLU A 55 8.98 2.96 7.74
C GLU A 55 9.02 4.07 6.67
N GLY A 56 8.10 5.05 6.72
CA GLY A 56 8.12 6.21 5.82
C GLY A 56 7.36 6.03 4.49
N CYS A 57 6.35 5.15 4.46
CA CYS A 57 5.49 4.93 3.30
C CYS A 57 6.31 4.67 2.02
N SER A 58 6.12 5.48 0.96
CA SER A 58 6.79 5.28 -0.32
C SER A 58 8.31 5.40 -0.26
N ASP A 59 8.84 6.16 0.71
CA ASP A 59 10.27 6.39 0.89
C ASP A 59 10.95 5.28 1.72
N GLY A 60 10.18 4.32 2.25
CA GLY A 60 10.71 3.19 3.00
C GLY A 60 11.47 2.17 2.16
N GLY A 61 12.22 1.32 2.85
CA GLY A 61 13.03 0.27 2.22
C GLY A 61 12.22 -0.95 1.76
N VAL A 62 12.93 -2.06 1.54
CA VAL A 62 12.35 -3.35 1.10
C VAL A 62 11.27 -3.86 2.05
N VAL A 63 11.33 -3.53 3.34
CA VAL A 63 10.31 -3.91 4.34
C VAL A 63 8.92 -3.38 3.96
N VAL A 64 8.84 -2.17 3.40
CA VAL A 64 7.56 -1.62 2.93
C VAL A 64 7.04 -2.42 1.75
N GLU A 65 7.91 -2.78 0.80
CA GLU A 65 7.55 -3.62 -0.34
C GLU A 65 7.00 -4.98 0.13
N ASP A 66 7.68 -5.65 1.06
CA ASP A 66 7.25 -6.93 1.62
C ASP A 66 5.87 -6.81 2.28
N CYS A 67 5.62 -5.75 3.06
CA CYS A 67 4.30 -5.47 3.64
C CYS A 67 3.22 -5.28 2.58
N LEU A 68 3.51 -4.52 1.52
CA LEU A 68 2.58 -4.28 0.41
C LEU A 68 2.28 -5.57 -0.37
N VAL A 69 3.26 -6.44 -0.57
CA VAL A 69 3.08 -7.76 -1.19
C VAL A 69 2.15 -8.63 -0.35
N VAL A 70 2.33 -8.65 0.98
CA VAL A 70 1.40 -9.37 1.87
C VAL A 70 -0.01 -8.78 1.79
N LEU A 71 -0.16 -7.45 1.83
CA LEU A 71 -1.47 -6.78 1.66
C LEU A 71 -2.13 -7.18 0.34
N LEU A 72 -1.37 -7.23 -0.76
CA LEU A 72 -1.85 -7.69 -2.06
C LEU A 72 -2.31 -9.15 -2.03
N HIS A 73 -1.57 -10.04 -1.38
CA HIS A 73 -2.01 -11.42 -1.20
C HIS A 73 -3.33 -11.50 -0.44
N LEU A 74 -3.51 -10.68 0.60
CA LEU A 74 -4.72 -10.67 1.41
C LEU A 74 -5.94 -10.13 0.67
N LEU A 75 -5.78 -9.16 -0.24
CA LEU A 75 -6.88 -8.46 -0.90
C LEU A 75 -7.19 -8.98 -2.30
N LYS A 76 -6.18 -9.40 -3.06
CA LYS A 76 -6.35 -9.81 -4.47
C LYS A 76 -7.22 -11.07 -4.56
N ASN A 77 -8.32 -10.98 -5.31
CA ASN A 77 -9.28 -12.06 -5.52
C ASN A 77 -9.92 -12.60 -4.21
N ASN A 78 -9.97 -11.81 -3.14
CA ASN A 78 -10.55 -12.21 -1.87
C ASN A 78 -11.62 -11.20 -1.39
N ASN A 79 -12.85 -11.36 -1.91
CA ASN A 79 -13.99 -10.49 -1.60
C ASN A 79 -14.28 -10.38 -0.09
N SER A 80 -14.03 -11.45 0.69
CA SER A 80 -14.22 -11.44 2.14
C SER A 80 -13.27 -10.46 2.81
N ASN A 81 -12.01 -10.51 2.43
CA ASN A 81 -10.99 -9.62 2.97
C ASN A 81 -11.16 -8.19 2.46
N GLN A 82 -11.59 -7.98 1.22
CA GLN A 82 -11.91 -6.64 0.70
C GLN A 82 -13.05 -5.98 1.48
N ASN A 83 -14.13 -6.74 1.77
CA ASN A 83 -15.22 -6.24 2.59
C ASN A 83 -14.75 -5.94 4.02
N PHE A 84 -13.97 -6.82 4.63
CA PHE A 84 -13.39 -6.59 5.96
C PHE A 84 -12.49 -5.35 5.99
N PHE A 85 -11.65 -5.18 4.96
CA PHE A 85 -10.77 -4.01 4.82
C PHE A 85 -11.56 -2.70 4.71
N LYS A 86 -12.69 -2.74 4.01
CA LYS A 86 -13.58 -1.58 3.90
C LYS A 86 -14.32 -1.31 5.22
N GLU A 87 -14.90 -2.34 5.84
CA GLU A 87 -15.67 -2.22 7.08
C GLU A 87 -14.83 -1.80 8.28
N GLY A 88 -13.55 -2.19 8.32
CA GLY A 88 -12.58 -1.72 9.30
C GLY A 88 -12.01 -0.32 9.03
N SER A 89 -12.55 0.43 8.06
CA SER A 89 -12.10 1.78 7.71
C SER A 89 -10.63 1.86 7.27
N TYR A 90 -10.03 0.78 6.80
CA TYR A 90 -8.62 0.76 6.40
C TYR A 90 -8.33 1.53 5.10
N ILE A 91 -9.33 1.75 4.26
CA ILE A 91 -9.19 2.54 3.01
C ILE A 91 -8.66 3.94 3.30
N GLN A 92 -9.13 4.57 4.38
CA GLN A 92 -8.69 5.93 4.74
C GLN A 92 -7.22 5.98 5.18
N ARG A 93 -6.68 4.85 5.65
CA ARG A 93 -5.27 4.71 6.04
C ARG A 93 -4.33 4.59 4.83
N LEU A 94 -4.86 4.42 3.61
CA LEU A 94 -4.08 4.43 2.38
C LEU A 94 -3.81 5.86 1.88
N SER A 95 -4.57 6.86 2.33
CA SER A 95 -4.41 8.26 1.89
C SER A 95 -2.97 8.79 2.08
N PRO A 96 -2.31 8.58 3.25
CA PRO A 96 -0.93 9.04 3.46
C PRO A 96 0.11 8.41 2.53
N PHE A 97 -0.18 7.27 1.89
CA PHE A 97 0.76 6.58 1.00
C PHE A 97 1.07 7.41 -0.25
N PHE A 98 0.11 8.24 -0.64
CA PHE A 98 0.15 9.06 -1.85
C PHE A 98 0.31 10.54 -1.55
N ASN A 99 0.63 10.90 -0.28
CA ASN A 99 1.00 12.26 0.06
C ASN A 99 2.32 12.60 -0.64
N TYR A 100 2.18 13.10 -1.86
CA TYR A 100 3.28 13.67 -2.61
C TYR A 100 3.62 15.02 -1.97
N HIS A 101 4.37 14.98 -0.88
CA HIS A 101 5.04 16.19 -0.43
C HIS A 101 6.13 16.44 -1.47
N HIS A 102 6.03 17.54 -2.18
CA HIS A 102 7.16 18.05 -2.94
C HIS A 102 8.26 18.30 -1.91
N SER A 103 9.11 17.32 -1.66
CA SER A 103 10.44 17.55 -1.11
C SER A 103 11.21 18.24 -2.23
N GLN A 104 10.83 19.49 -2.50
CA GLN A 104 11.75 20.48 -3.02
C GLN A 104 12.91 20.42 -2.04
N PRO A 105 14.11 19.97 -2.45
CA PRO A 105 15.26 20.17 -1.60
C PRO A 105 15.33 21.69 -1.42
N GLN A 106 15.13 22.19 -0.20
CA GLN A 106 15.62 23.50 0.14
C GLN A 106 17.13 23.42 -0.13
N GLN A 107 17.56 24.00 -1.25
CA GLN A 107 18.98 24.08 -1.56
C GLN A 107 19.66 24.76 -0.38
N PRO A 108 20.70 24.15 0.22
CA PRO A 108 21.71 24.97 0.87
C PRO A 108 22.31 25.85 -0.23
N GLU A 109 22.20 27.16 -0.08
CA GLU A 109 22.81 28.13 -0.99
C GLU A 109 24.32 27.80 -1.14
N GLY A 110 24.73 27.24 -2.28
CA GLY A 110 26.16 27.02 -2.58
C GLY A 110 26.61 25.68 -3.15
N ALA A 111 25.73 24.74 -3.54
CA ALA A 111 26.14 23.51 -4.23
C ALA A 111 25.85 23.56 -5.74
N ASP A 112 26.90 23.65 -6.57
CA ASP A 112 26.88 23.67 -8.05
C ASP A 112 26.49 22.31 -8.68
N SER A 113 25.48 21.64 -8.16
CA SER A 113 24.96 20.40 -8.73
C SER A 113 23.44 20.35 -8.54
N PRO A 114 22.64 20.32 -9.61
CA PRO A 114 21.21 20.07 -9.50
C PRO A 114 21.02 18.62 -9.05
N GLN A 115 21.00 18.37 -7.74
CA GLN A 115 20.41 17.14 -7.23
C GLN A 115 18.90 17.28 -7.38
N VAL A 116 18.41 16.89 -8.55
CA VAL A 116 17.02 16.45 -8.69
C VAL A 116 16.85 15.36 -7.65
N GLY A 117 16.09 15.62 -6.59
CA GLY A 117 15.68 14.61 -5.62
C GLY A 117 14.93 13.52 -6.36
N GLY A 118 15.68 12.55 -6.89
CA GLY A 118 15.22 11.59 -7.87
C GLY A 118 14.44 10.47 -7.20
N TRP A 119 13.48 9.93 -7.93
CA TRP A 119 12.79 8.71 -7.55
C TRP A 119 13.79 7.56 -7.50
N SER A 120 13.99 6.96 -6.33
CA SER A 120 14.76 5.72 -6.21
C SER A 120 13.98 4.56 -6.81
N ALA A 121 14.68 3.53 -7.28
CA ALA A 121 14.03 2.31 -7.79
C ALA A 121 13.10 1.67 -6.73
N GLN A 122 13.49 1.74 -5.45
CA GLN A 122 12.66 1.23 -4.35
C GLN A 122 11.38 2.05 -4.17
N LYS A 123 11.45 3.38 -4.25
CA LYS A 123 10.29 4.26 -4.16
C LYS A 123 9.29 4.01 -5.30
N VAL A 124 9.80 3.84 -6.51
CA VAL A 124 9.00 3.44 -7.69
C VAL A 124 8.31 2.09 -7.43
N SER A 125 9.06 1.09 -6.96
CA SER A 125 8.52 -0.24 -6.61
C SER A 125 7.41 -0.15 -5.55
N ASN A 126 7.64 0.58 -4.46
CA ASN A 126 6.66 0.75 -3.39
C ASN A 126 5.38 1.39 -3.91
N ILE A 127 5.48 2.49 -4.67
CA ILE A 127 4.30 3.18 -5.22
C ILE A 127 3.55 2.30 -6.21
N PHE A 128 4.26 1.53 -7.02
CA PHE A 128 3.63 0.55 -7.92
C PHE A 128 2.78 -0.46 -7.14
N HIS A 129 3.32 -1.04 -6.06
CA HIS A 129 2.58 -1.97 -5.21
C HIS A 129 1.42 -1.29 -4.46
N MET A 130 1.59 -0.05 -3.98
CA MET A 130 0.51 0.74 -3.37
C MET A 130 -0.65 0.96 -4.35
N LEU A 131 -0.36 1.30 -5.61
CA LEU A 131 -1.38 1.45 -6.66
C LEU A 131 -2.08 0.12 -6.96
N GLN A 132 -1.35 -1.00 -6.96
CA GLN A 132 -1.97 -2.31 -7.09
C GLN A 132 -2.91 -2.64 -5.93
N VAL A 133 -2.59 -2.23 -4.70
CA VAL A 133 -3.48 -2.41 -3.53
C VAL A 133 -4.78 -1.65 -3.76
N VAL A 134 -4.71 -0.38 -4.18
CA VAL A 134 -5.88 0.42 -4.52
C VAL A 134 -6.71 -0.25 -5.60
N ARG A 135 -6.09 -0.68 -6.71
CA ARG A 135 -6.78 -1.38 -7.81
C ARG A 135 -7.45 -2.69 -7.38
N SER A 136 -6.85 -3.41 -6.44
CA SER A 136 -7.43 -4.67 -5.94
C SER A 136 -8.79 -4.45 -5.27
N LEU A 137 -9.01 -3.28 -4.66
CA LEU A 137 -10.26 -2.90 -4.00
C LEU A 137 -11.35 -2.41 -4.96
N VAL A 138 -10.97 -1.98 -6.17
CA VAL A 138 -11.91 -1.48 -7.21
C VAL A 138 -11.86 -2.31 -8.48
N SER A 139 -11.48 -3.59 -8.36
CA SER A 139 -11.39 -4.48 -9.51
C SER A 139 -12.76 -4.68 -10.19
N PRO A 140 -12.83 -4.63 -11.53
CA PRO A 140 -14.07 -4.90 -12.27
C PRO A 140 -14.52 -6.36 -12.15
N SER A 141 -13.65 -7.26 -11.67
CA SER A 141 -13.98 -8.65 -11.39
C SER A 141 -14.80 -8.82 -10.09
N ALA A 142 -14.77 -7.83 -9.21
CA ALA A 142 -15.46 -7.87 -7.93
C ALA A 142 -16.96 -7.51 -8.11
N PRO A 143 -17.85 -7.96 -7.20
CA PRO A 143 -19.25 -7.59 -7.25
C PRO A 143 -19.45 -6.06 -7.22
N LEU A 144 -20.34 -5.54 -8.08
CA LEU A 144 -20.56 -4.09 -8.26
C LEU A 144 -20.89 -3.34 -6.96
N ASN A 145 -21.59 -3.98 -6.03
CA ASN A 145 -21.90 -3.40 -4.73
C ASN A 145 -20.66 -3.21 -3.85
N VAL A 146 -19.67 -4.10 -3.96
CA VAL A 146 -18.39 -3.99 -3.23
C VAL A 146 -17.54 -2.88 -3.85
N THR A 147 -17.40 -2.89 -5.18
CA THR A 147 -16.63 -1.89 -5.93
C THR A 147 -17.17 -0.48 -5.72
N SER A 148 -18.48 -0.26 -5.87
CA SER A 148 -19.12 1.05 -5.64
C SER A 148 -18.98 1.54 -4.19
N SER A 149 -19.08 0.63 -3.22
CA SER A 149 -18.87 0.97 -1.82
C SER A 149 -17.42 1.36 -1.54
N CYS A 150 -16.44 0.69 -2.16
CA CYS A 150 -15.03 1.03 -2.03
C CYS A 150 -14.70 2.36 -2.72
N GLN A 151 -15.18 2.60 -3.94
CA GLN A 151 -15.05 3.87 -4.66
C GLN A 151 -15.56 5.05 -3.82
N LYS A 152 -16.73 4.91 -3.19
CA LYS A 152 -17.28 5.94 -2.32
C LYS A 152 -16.40 6.21 -1.10
N ALA A 153 -15.88 5.16 -0.46
CA ALA A 153 -14.96 5.29 0.67
C ALA A 153 -13.64 5.97 0.26
N MET A 154 -13.10 5.63 -0.92
CA MET A 154 -11.90 6.25 -1.48
C MET A 154 -12.11 7.75 -1.71
N ASN A 155 -13.24 8.15 -2.31
CA ASN A 155 -13.57 9.55 -2.51
C ASN A 155 -13.70 10.32 -1.18
N GLN A 156 -14.39 9.73 -0.19
CA GLN A 156 -14.57 10.34 1.13
C GLN A 156 -13.26 10.47 1.94
N SER A 157 -12.28 9.61 1.67
CA SER A 157 -10.97 9.62 2.34
C SER A 157 -9.95 10.59 1.74
N GLY A 158 -10.29 11.28 0.64
CA GLY A 158 -9.35 12.12 -0.11
C GLY A 158 -8.31 11.35 -0.93
N LEU A 159 -8.37 10.01 -0.94
CA LEU A 159 -7.44 9.16 -1.70
C LEU A 159 -7.47 9.48 -3.20
N LEU A 160 -8.67 9.71 -3.75
CA LEU A 160 -8.85 10.08 -5.15
C LEU A 160 -8.14 11.40 -5.49
N GLU A 161 -8.27 12.39 -4.60
CA GLU A 161 -7.62 13.70 -4.73
C GLU A 161 -6.09 13.57 -4.68
N GLN A 162 -5.55 12.75 -3.78
CA GLN A 162 -4.10 12.49 -3.71
C GLN A 162 -3.58 11.84 -5.00
N LEU A 163 -4.29 10.86 -5.55
CA LEU A 163 -3.91 10.24 -6.82
C LEU A 163 -3.97 11.24 -7.98
N ALA A 164 -4.97 12.11 -8.03
CA ALA A 164 -5.06 13.17 -9.02
C ALA A 164 -3.90 14.18 -8.88
N ASN A 165 -3.51 14.53 -7.65
CA ASN A 165 -2.37 15.41 -7.38
C ASN A 165 -1.05 14.81 -7.89
N ILE A 166 -0.84 13.50 -7.76
CA ILE A 166 0.34 12.82 -8.33
C ILE A 166 0.36 12.93 -9.86
N LEU A 167 -0.80 12.80 -10.51
CA LEU A 167 -0.89 12.90 -11.98
C LEU A 167 -0.50 14.30 -12.48
N MET A 168 -0.82 15.33 -11.69
CA MET A 168 -0.51 16.73 -11.98
C MET A 168 0.88 17.16 -11.49
N ALA A 169 1.58 16.31 -10.74
CA ALA A 169 2.86 16.64 -10.14
C ALA A 169 4.00 16.61 -11.17
N ILE A 170 4.90 17.59 -11.06
CA ILE A 170 6.11 17.67 -11.88
C ILE A 170 7.18 16.74 -11.29
N GLY A 171 7.89 15.99 -12.14
CA GLY A 171 9.00 15.12 -11.75
C GLY A 171 8.61 13.68 -11.42
N VAL A 172 7.36 13.29 -11.68
CA VAL A 172 6.89 11.89 -11.54
C VAL A 172 7.30 11.08 -12.78
N PRO A 173 7.90 9.88 -12.62
CA PRO A 173 8.23 8.99 -13.73
C PRO A 173 7.02 8.62 -14.58
N ALA A 174 7.22 8.49 -15.90
CA ALA A 174 6.12 8.26 -16.86
C ALA A 174 5.40 6.92 -16.67
N ASP A 175 6.12 5.90 -16.21
CA ASP A 175 5.58 4.60 -15.80
C ASP A 175 4.63 4.74 -14.61
N ILE A 176 5.02 5.50 -13.58
CA ILE A 176 4.13 5.79 -12.44
C ILE A 176 2.89 6.59 -12.88
N LEU A 177 3.04 7.59 -13.75
CA LEU A 177 1.88 8.33 -14.28
C LEU A 177 0.90 7.43 -15.03
N THR A 178 1.41 6.49 -15.82
CA THR A 178 0.60 5.49 -16.52
C THR A 178 -0.17 4.61 -15.53
N GLU A 179 0.49 4.20 -14.45
CA GLU A 179 -0.11 3.36 -13.42
C GLU A 179 -1.13 4.13 -12.55
N VAL A 180 -0.89 5.39 -12.22
CA VAL A 180 -1.87 6.24 -11.54
C VAL A 180 -3.10 6.42 -12.42
N SER A 181 -2.92 6.73 -13.71
CA SER A 181 -4.01 6.87 -14.68
C SER A 181 -4.88 5.60 -14.77
N GLY A 182 -4.25 4.42 -14.88
CA GLY A 182 -4.97 3.15 -14.85
C GLY A 182 -5.65 2.83 -13.51
N SER A 183 -5.19 3.41 -12.40
CA SER A 183 -5.83 3.26 -11.08
C SER A 183 -7.00 4.23 -10.88
N LEU A 184 -6.99 5.36 -11.59
CA LEU A 184 -8.09 6.34 -11.62
C LEU A 184 -9.20 5.93 -12.58
N SER A 185 -8.92 5.20 -13.66
CA SER A 185 -9.94 4.82 -14.65
C SER A 185 -11.17 4.06 -14.10
N PRO A 186 -11.06 3.19 -13.07
CA PRO A 186 -12.22 2.57 -12.45
C PRO A 186 -12.88 3.44 -11.37
N LEU A 187 -12.33 4.61 -11.02
CA LEU A 187 -12.91 5.51 -10.01
C LEU A 187 -13.87 6.52 -10.68
N PRO A 188 -14.93 6.95 -9.97
CA PRO A 188 -15.95 7.86 -10.52
C PRO A 188 -15.46 9.29 -10.72
#